data_AF-A0A2U1EXZ3-F1
#
_entry.id   AF-A0A2U1EXZ3-F1
#
_cell.length_a   1.000
_cell.length_b   1.000
_cell.length_c   1.000
_cell.angle_alpha   90.00
_cell.angle_beta   90.00
_cell.angle_gamma   90.00
#
_symmetry.space_group_name_H-M   'P 1'
#
loop_
_entity.id
_entity.type
_entity.pdbx_description
1 polymer ?
#
loop_
_entity_poly.entity_id
_entity_poly.type
_entity_poly.pdbx_seq_one_letter_code
_entity_poly.pdbx_strand_id
1 'polypeptide(L)'
;MVVLAVLAGLAAGCSTEYTEGTSAPPARPDTSLDAARTKLRLVQQDPCYTSRDLAQQWPVCGRWEEEVRTTASAAADARPGDREITDPAAAVEAGHAAFVRAGCRAGASADPGACVTALAETRTAVTRLATGIASAG
;
A
#
# COMPACT_ATOMS: atom_id res chain seq x y z
N MET A 1 53.95 38.21 -29.04
CA MET A 1 52.98 37.22 -29.56
C MET A 1 52.76 36.16 -28.48
N VAL A 2 51.58 35.73 -28.05
CA VAL A 2 50.20 36.24 -28.03
C VAL A 2 49.59 35.57 -26.78
N VAL A 3 48.81 36.35 -26.01
CA VAL A 3 47.99 35.99 -24.83
C VAL A 3 46.86 35.05 -25.22
N LEU A 4 46.51 34.02 -24.41
CA LEU A 4 45.19 33.32 -24.33
C LEU A 4 45.32 32.16 -23.30
N ALA A 5 44.38 31.82 -22.41
CA ALA A 5 43.05 32.33 -22.13
C ALA A 5 42.63 31.92 -20.70
N VAL A 6 41.90 32.84 -20.06
CA VAL A 6 41.11 32.66 -18.84
C VAL A 6 39.99 31.65 -19.09
N LEU A 7 39.71 30.78 -18.11
CA LEU A 7 38.35 30.32 -17.82
C LEU A 7 38.22 30.08 -16.31
N ALA A 8 37.70 31.10 -15.65
CA ALA A 8 37.13 31.03 -14.31
C ALA A 8 35.86 30.16 -14.37
N GLY A 9 35.91 29.00 -13.71
CA GLY A 9 34.74 28.18 -13.41
C GLY A 9 34.39 28.33 -11.94
N LEU A 10 33.37 29.14 -11.68
CA LEU A 10 32.74 29.33 -10.39
C LEU A 10 32.31 27.97 -9.80
N ALA A 11 33.10 27.43 -8.88
CA ALA A 11 32.58 26.52 -7.87
C ALA A 11 31.79 27.37 -6.86
N ALA A 12 30.59 27.77 -7.27
CA ALA A 12 29.57 28.20 -6.34
C ALA A 12 29.37 27.05 -5.35
N GLY A 13 29.67 27.34 -4.09
CA GLY A 13 29.47 26.41 -3.01
C GLY A 13 28.02 25.93 -2.98
N CYS A 14 27.84 24.63 -2.97
CA CYS A 14 26.78 24.02 -2.18
C CYS A 14 27.41 23.56 -0.87
N SER A 15 27.97 24.53 -0.12
CA SER A 15 27.89 24.43 1.34
C SER A 15 26.39 24.35 1.60
N THR A 16 25.87 23.18 1.91
CA THR A 16 24.51 23.06 2.44
C THR A 16 24.50 23.87 3.72
N GLU A 17 24.05 25.11 3.56
CA GLU A 17 23.69 26.02 4.61
C GLU A 17 22.76 25.24 5.53
N TYR A 18 23.21 25.09 6.77
CA TYR A 18 22.42 24.57 7.85
C TYR A 18 21.34 25.60 8.12
N THR A 19 20.22 25.51 7.40
CA THR A 19 19.04 26.31 7.67
C THR A 19 18.40 25.74 8.92
N GLU A 20 18.77 26.33 10.06
CA GLU A 20 17.96 26.31 11.27
C GLU A 20 16.59 26.92 10.92
N GLY A 21 15.59 26.08 10.73
CA GLY A 21 14.27 26.56 10.30
C GLY A 21 13.30 25.47 9.93
N THR A 22 12.28 25.31 10.76
CA THR A 22 11.07 24.51 10.55
C THR A 22 11.30 23.01 10.62
N SER A 23 11.05 22.44 11.80
CA SER A 23 10.58 21.07 11.94
C SER A 23 9.51 20.82 10.88
N ALA A 24 9.87 20.14 9.79
CA ALA A 24 8.89 19.61 8.88
C ALA A 24 7.92 18.79 9.74
N PRO A 25 6.60 19.05 9.68
CA PRO A 25 5.64 18.13 10.29
C PRO A 25 6.01 16.73 9.81
N PRO A 26 5.97 15.70 10.67
CA PRO A 26 6.15 14.34 10.21
C PRO A 26 5.23 14.16 9.00
N ALA A 27 5.81 13.73 7.87
CA ALA A 27 5.07 13.55 6.63
C ALA A 27 3.81 12.75 6.98
N ARG A 28 2.64 13.40 6.93
CA ARG A 28 1.40 12.68 7.18
C ARG A 28 1.39 11.55 6.15
N PRO A 29 1.19 10.28 6.55
CA PRO A 29 0.98 9.25 5.55
C PRO A 29 -0.12 9.76 4.63
N ASP A 30 0.09 9.71 3.31
CA ASP A 30 -0.88 10.22 2.35
C ASP A 30 -2.21 9.48 2.54
N THR A 31 -3.09 10.03 3.37
CA THR A 31 -4.46 9.59 3.63
C THR A 31 -5.40 10.10 2.54
N SER A 32 -4.85 10.45 1.37
CA SER A 32 -5.64 10.86 0.24
C SER A 32 -6.23 9.64 -0.46
N LEU A 33 -7.46 9.78 -0.94
CA LEU A 33 -8.13 8.74 -1.69
C LEU A 33 -7.37 8.38 -2.99
N ASP A 34 -6.64 9.34 -3.55
CA ASP A 34 -5.77 9.14 -4.73
C ASP A 34 -4.54 8.27 -4.43
N ALA A 35 -3.94 8.45 -3.24
CA ALA A 35 -2.86 7.58 -2.79
C ALA A 35 -3.37 6.15 -2.57
N ALA A 36 -4.54 5.99 -1.95
CA ALA A 36 -5.19 4.68 -1.80
C ALA A 36 -5.50 4.04 -3.16
N ARG A 37 -6.05 4.81 -4.12
CA ARG A 37 -6.30 4.33 -5.49
C ARG A 37 -5.02 3.85 -6.18
N THR A 38 -3.91 4.58 -6.00
CA THR A 38 -2.63 4.19 -6.58
C THR A 38 -2.07 2.93 -5.94
N LYS A 39 -2.09 2.82 -4.61
CA LYS A 39 -1.68 1.60 -3.89
C LYS A 39 -2.54 0.40 -4.28
N LEU A 40 -3.86 0.58 -4.40
CA LEU A 40 -4.76 -0.51 -4.83
C LEU A 40 -4.45 -1.04 -6.22
N ARG A 41 -4.07 -0.17 -7.17
CA ARG A 41 -3.61 -0.63 -8.48
C ARG A 41 -2.36 -1.49 -8.40
N LEU A 42 -1.43 -1.19 -7.49
CA LEU A 42 -0.21 -1.96 -7.30
C LEU A 42 -0.49 -3.32 -6.64
N VAL A 43 -1.30 -3.36 -5.57
CA VAL A 43 -1.65 -4.65 -4.93
C VAL A 43 -2.47 -5.56 -5.84
N GLN A 44 -3.23 -5.00 -6.79
CA GLN A 44 -3.96 -5.77 -7.82
C GLN A 44 -3.05 -6.35 -8.92
N GLN A 45 -1.79 -5.93 -8.99
CA GLN A 45 -0.79 -6.50 -9.89
C GLN A 45 0.06 -7.58 -9.20
N ASP A 46 -0.01 -7.68 -7.87
CA ASP A 46 0.77 -8.62 -7.08
C ASP A 46 0.34 -10.09 -7.36
N PRO A 47 1.27 -11.07 -7.39
CA PRO A 47 0.94 -12.49 -7.48
C PRO A 47 -0.08 -12.96 -6.42
N CYS A 48 -0.05 -12.40 -5.23
CA CYS A 48 -1.01 -12.64 -4.16
C CYS A 48 -2.42 -12.14 -4.47
N TYR A 49 -2.62 -11.31 -5.50
CA TYR A 49 -3.94 -10.99 -6.06
C TYR A 49 -4.22 -11.72 -7.40
N THR A 50 -3.22 -11.90 -8.24
CA THR A 50 -3.41 -12.36 -9.64
C THR A 50 -3.29 -13.87 -9.84
N SER A 51 -2.57 -14.59 -8.96
CA SER A 51 -2.36 -16.03 -9.11
C SER A 51 -3.68 -16.79 -9.11
N ARG A 52 -3.84 -17.72 -10.04
CA ARG A 52 -5.00 -18.63 -10.08
C ARG A 52 -4.88 -19.78 -9.09
N ASP A 53 -3.65 -20.14 -8.72
CA ASP A 53 -3.38 -21.18 -7.73
C ASP A 53 -3.10 -20.53 -6.38
N LEU A 54 -4.17 -20.32 -5.62
CA LEU A 54 -4.08 -19.76 -4.28
C LEU A 54 -3.38 -20.69 -3.30
N ALA A 55 -3.50 -22.01 -3.48
CA ALA A 55 -2.91 -23.00 -2.59
C ALA A 55 -1.38 -22.95 -2.62
N GLN A 56 -0.80 -22.70 -3.78
CA GLN A 56 0.64 -22.48 -3.94
C GLN A 56 1.08 -21.06 -3.52
N GLN A 57 0.22 -20.06 -3.70
CA GLN A 57 0.60 -18.66 -3.54
C GLN A 57 0.52 -18.14 -2.09
N TRP A 58 -0.48 -18.56 -1.31
CA TRP A 58 -0.75 -17.97 0.01
C TRP A 58 0.44 -17.94 0.99
N PRO A 59 1.39 -18.90 1.02
CA PRO A 59 2.44 -18.92 2.05
C PRO A 59 3.34 -17.68 2.05
N VAL A 60 3.41 -16.94 0.93
CA VAL A 60 4.23 -15.73 0.80
C VAL A 60 3.41 -14.43 0.85
N CYS A 61 2.09 -14.51 1.08
CA CYS A 61 1.18 -13.36 0.98
C CYS A 61 1.02 -12.53 2.25
N GLY A 62 1.76 -12.85 3.32
CA GLY A 62 1.65 -12.12 4.59
C GLY A 62 1.91 -10.62 4.48
N ARG A 63 2.87 -10.21 3.65
CA ARG A 63 3.15 -8.79 3.38
C ARG A 63 2.05 -8.12 2.56
N TRP A 64 1.57 -8.79 1.52
CA TRP A 64 0.48 -8.28 0.68
C TRP A 64 -0.79 -8.04 1.51
N GLU A 65 -1.13 -8.96 2.40
CA GLU A 65 -2.24 -8.84 3.36
C GLU A 65 -2.12 -7.59 4.25
N GLU A 66 -0.92 -7.24 4.71
CA GLU A 66 -0.69 -6.00 5.49
C GLU A 66 -0.84 -4.73 4.65
N GLU A 67 -0.25 -4.73 3.46
CA GLU A 67 -0.30 -3.58 2.54
C GLU A 67 -1.75 -3.28 2.11
N VAL A 68 -2.52 -4.33 1.81
CA VAL A 68 -3.95 -4.23 1.51
C VAL A 68 -4.74 -3.71 2.71
N ARG A 69 -4.53 -4.29 3.90
CA ARG A 69 -5.20 -3.85 5.12
C ARG A 69 -4.98 -2.37 5.41
N THR A 70 -3.71 -1.95 5.46
CA THR A 70 -3.34 -0.56 5.74
C THR A 70 -3.87 0.41 4.69
N THR A 71 -3.89 0.00 3.41
CA THR A 71 -4.48 0.80 2.33
C THR A 71 -5.99 0.93 2.49
N ALA A 72 -6.68 -0.13 2.89
CA ALA A 72 -8.12 -0.13 3.13
C ALA A 72 -8.51 0.75 4.33
N SER A 73 -7.78 0.66 5.46
CA SER A 73 -8.04 1.54 6.60
C SER A 73 -7.85 3.02 6.22
N ALA A 74 -6.77 3.33 5.50
CA ALA A 74 -6.52 4.70 5.04
C ALA A 74 -7.61 5.23 4.09
N ALA A 75 -8.17 4.39 3.23
CA ALA A 75 -9.28 4.76 2.36
C ALA A 75 -10.58 5.03 3.15
N ALA A 76 -10.91 4.18 4.11
CA ALA A 76 -12.06 4.36 5.00
C ALA A 76 -11.92 5.64 5.83
N ASP A 77 -10.74 5.92 6.38
CA ASP A 77 -10.46 7.14 7.14
C ASP A 77 -10.60 8.40 6.28
N ALA A 78 -10.27 8.32 4.99
CA ALA A 78 -10.41 9.43 4.03
C ALA A 78 -11.87 9.71 3.63
N ARG A 79 -12.76 8.74 3.81
CA ARG A 79 -14.18 8.78 3.40
C ARG A 79 -15.08 8.03 4.42
N PRO A 80 -15.13 8.46 5.69
CA PRO A 80 -15.77 7.70 6.76
C PRO A 80 -17.30 7.58 6.65
N GLY A 81 -17.94 8.42 5.82
CA GLY A 81 -19.39 8.35 5.54
C GLY A 81 -19.75 7.61 4.25
N ASP A 82 -18.75 7.18 3.46
CA ASP A 82 -18.98 6.55 2.16
C ASP A 82 -19.01 5.02 2.32
N ARG A 83 -20.22 4.45 2.31
CA ARG A 83 -20.42 3.01 2.47
C ARG A 83 -19.83 2.18 1.34
N GLU A 84 -19.68 2.74 0.14
CA GLU A 84 -19.03 2.03 -0.98
C GLU A 84 -17.53 1.83 -0.71
N ILE A 85 -16.95 2.58 0.23
CA ILE A 85 -15.55 2.47 0.67
C ILE A 85 -15.45 1.78 2.04
N THR A 86 -16.25 2.18 3.02
CA THR A 86 -16.12 1.69 4.41
C THR A 86 -16.50 0.22 4.53
N ASP A 87 -17.54 -0.24 3.84
CA ASP A 87 -18.00 -1.63 3.93
C ASP A 87 -16.97 -2.61 3.35
N PRO A 88 -16.42 -2.40 2.13
CA PRO A 88 -15.35 -3.27 1.64
C PRO A 88 -14.04 -3.11 2.40
N ALA A 89 -13.72 -1.93 2.96
CA ALA A 89 -12.58 -1.80 3.86
C ALA A 89 -12.71 -2.66 5.13
N ALA A 90 -13.91 -2.68 5.74
CA ALA A 90 -14.20 -3.58 6.86
C ALA A 90 -14.10 -5.07 6.45
N ALA A 91 -14.50 -5.42 5.23
CA ALA A 91 -14.34 -6.77 4.71
C ALA A 91 -12.85 -7.15 4.50
N VAL A 92 -12.01 -6.21 4.08
CA VAL A 92 -10.54 -6.40 4.03
C VAL A 92 -10.00 -6.69 5.43
N GLU A 93 -10.38 -5.91 6.45
CA GLU A 93 -9.95 -6.15 7.83
C GLU A 93 -10.40 -7.52 8.35
N ALA A 94 -11.62 -7.94 8.00
CA ALA A 94 -12.15 -9.26 8.37
C ALA A 94 -11.36 -10.41 7.72
N GLY A 95 -11.04 -10.29 6.42
CA GLY A 95 -10.22 -11.25 5.69
C GLY A 95 -8.81 -11.36 6.27
N HIS A 96 -8.17 -10.21 6.55
CA HIS A 96 -6.87 -10.18 7.22
C HIS A 96 -6.90 -10.85 8.59
N ALA A 97 -7.93 -10.57 9.40
CA ALA A 97 -8.09 -11.20 10.71
C ALA A 97 -8.28 -12.71 10.59
N ALA A 98 -9.01 -13.20 9.58
CA ALA A 98 -9.13 -14.62 9.29
C ALA A 98 -7.77 -15.24 8.90
N PHE A 99 -7.00 -14.57 8.04
CA PHE A 99 -5.65 -14.98 7.62
C PHE A 99 -4.70 -15.11 8.82
N VAL A 100 -4.72 -14.13 9.74
CA VAL A 100 -3.89 -14.16 10.95
C VAL A 100 -4.34 -15.25 11.91
N ARG A 101 -5.65 -15.39 12.17
CA ARG A 101 -6.19 -16.42 13.08
C ARG A 101 -5.88 -17.83 12.60
N ALA A 102 -5.89 -18.06 11.29
CA ALA A 102 -5.52 -19.34 10.67
C ALA A 102 -4.01 -19.61 10.70
N GLY A 103 -3.18 -18.69 11.23
CA GLY A 103 -1.74 -18.86 11.34
C GLY A 103 -1.00 -18.71 10.01
N CYS A 104 -1.62 -18.13 8.99
CA CYS A 104 -1.10 -18.13 7.62
C CYS A 104 0.20 -17.34 7.43
N ARG A 105 0.57 -16.48 8.39
CA ARG A 105 1.90 -15.83 8.41
C ARG A 105 3.02 -16.76 8.85
N ALA A 106 2.71 -17.79 9.64
CA ALA A 106 3.70 -18.70 10.20
C ALA A 106 4.03 -19.87 9.27
N GLY A 107 3.27 -20.07 8.18
CA GLY A 107 3.50 -21.06 7.13
C GLY A 107 3.30 -22.52 7.57
N ALA A 108 4.13 -23.02 8.49
CA ALA A 108 4.26 -24.45 8.77
C ALA A 108 3.13 -25.05 9.64
N SER A 109 2.42 -24.24 10.43
CA SER A 109 1.34 -24.68 11.32
C SER A 109 -0.04 -24.22 10.88
N ALA A 110 -0.15 -23.64 9.67
CA ALA A 110 -1.38 -23.06 9.19
C ALA A 110 -2.30 -24.13 8.60
N ASP A 111 -3.61 -23.91 8.69
CA ASP A 111 -4.59 -24.66 7.91
C ASP A 111 -4.60 -24.09 6.47
N PRO A 112 -4.11 -24.84 5.47
CA PRO A 112 -4.02 -24.33 4.09
C PRO A 112 -5.37 -23.95 3.51
N GLY A 113 -6.44 -24.69 3.85
CA GLY A 113 -7.79 -24.40 3.37
C GLY A 113 -8.33 -23.08 3.94
N ALA A 114 -8.09 -22.84 5.23
CA ALA A 114 -8.44 -21.58 5.87
C ALA A 114 -7.64 -20.40 5.29
N CYS A 115 -6.35 -20.59 5.00
CA CYS A 115 -5.50 -19.56 4.40
C CYS A 115 -5.91 -19.19 2.98
N VAL A 116 -6.22 -20.19 2.15
CA VAL A 116 -6.73 -19.98 0.80
C VAL A 116 -8.07 -19.25 0.83
N THR A 117 -8.97 -19.65 1.74
CA THR A 117 -10.27 -19.01 1.90
C THR A 117 -10.14 -17.55 2.32
N ALA A 118 -9.34 -17.27 3.36
CA ALA A 118 -9.10 -15.91 3.83
C ALA A 118 -8.50 -15.02 2.73
N LEU A 119 -7.49 -15.52 2.00
CA LEU A 119 -6.87 -14.76 0.91
C LEU A 119 -7.86 -14.48 -0.24
N ALA A 120 -8.75 -15.43 -0.57
CA ALA A 120 -9.79 -15.24 -1.57
C ALA A 120 -10.84 -14.19 -1.14
N GLU A 121 -11.21 -14.19 0.14
CA GLU A 121 -12.10 -13.18 0.73
C GLU A 121 -11.46 -11.78 0.68
N THR A 122 -10.19 -11.67 1.07
CA THR A 122 -9.43 -10.40 0.97
C THR A 122 -9.38 -9.90 -0.47
N ARG A 123 -9.10 -10.75 -1.46
CA ARG A 123 -9.11 -10.36 -2.90
C ARG A 123 -10.47 -9.84 -3.37
N THR A 124 -11.55 -10.48 -2.92
CA THR A 124 -12.91 -10.05 -3.24
C THR A 124 -13.19 -8.67 -2.64
N ALA A 125 -12.79 -8.44 -1.38
CA ALA A 125 -12.93 -7.17 -0.71
C ALA A 125 -12.09 -6.05 -1.37
N VAL A 126 -10.84 -6.35 -1.75
CA VAL A 126 -9.96 -5.44 -2.53
C VAL A 126 -10.62 -5.00 -3.83
N THR A 127 -11.25 -5.94 -4.54
CA THR A 127 -11.94 -5.63 -5.80
C THR A 127 -13.11 -4.67 -5.57
N ARG A 128 -13.92 -4.91 -4.54
CA ARG A 128 -15.03 -4.02 -4.19
C ARG A 128 -14.54 -2.65 -3.73
N LEU A 129 -13.49 -2.61 -2.91
CA LEU A 129 -12.88 -1.37 -2.45
C LEU A 129 -12.35 -0.54 -3.62
N ALA A 130 -11.65 -1.17 -4.57
CA ALA A 130 -11.15 -0.48 -5.76
C ALA A 130 -12.30 0.13 -6.60
N THR A 131 -13.43 -0.58 -6.73
CA THR A 131 -14.63 -0.06 -7.39
C THR A 131 -15.22 1.14 -6.64
N GLY A 132 -15.41 1.05 -5.32
CA GLY A 132 -15.94 2.17 -4.52
C GLY A 132 -15.04 3.41 -4.56
N ILE A 133 -13.72 3.20 -4.53
CA ILE A 133 -12.77 4.31 -4.68
C ILE A 133 -12.80 4.92 -6.09
N ALA A 134 -13.13 4.14 -7.12
CA ALA A 134 -13.28 4.64 -8.49
C ALA A 134 -14.60 5.39 -8.72
N SER A 135 -15.68 5.05 -8.00
CA SER A 135 -16.98 5.74 -8.06
C SER A 135 -17.04 7.04 -7.26
N ALA A 136 -16.24 7.18 -6.20
CA ALA A 136 -16.22 8.35 -5.30
C ALA A 136 -15.56 9.63 -5.86
N GLY A 137 -15.64 9.82 -7.19
CA GLY A 137 -15.07 10.96 -7.93
C GLY A 137 -15.72 12.30 -7.64
#